data_AF-A0A182YGM0-F1
#
_entry.id   AF-A0A182YGM0-F1
#
_cell.length_a   1.000
_cell.length_b   1.000
_cell.length_c   1.000
_cell.angle_alpha   90.00
_cell.angle_beta   90.00
_cell.angle_gamma   90.00
#
_symmetry.space_group_name_H-M   'P 1'
#
loop_
_entity.id
_entity.type
_entity.pdbx_description
1 polymer ?
#
loop_
_entity_poly.entity_id
_entity_poly.type
_entity_poly.pdbx_seq_one_letter_code
_entity_poly.pdbx_strand_id
1 'polypeptide(L)'
;MSKFEVDLEEKLQVCPYRVSSQSSVVDDAEEFEVLEDPCSRLDSTEGDNEPDTIFQWYRLQSFTFGATTFRLVEDLLTAVEHNPSESVELDFNVALEMSFIVRMMKKCEQLEQLWLGSNMFEDTVMIDLVRTFVRHPSLQLLSLGSFQFIPQAANKLCRLCKRKYPSKTIIYQGVIRANPARPVDVQDMLLDRCRFLAQKPKKAKQKRDFGHLMLQLAAAEETVLVREEFEQVVKRFRAKLDRPLLEALMDAFEVPKKLVDTGAMALKYLTKHPTDPPIVKQARKGKAKQ
;
A
#
# COMPACT_ATOMS: atom_id res chain seq x y z
N MET A 1 -54.07 24.12 -9.72
CA MET A 1 -53.35 24.22 -8.44
C MET A 1 -52.23 23.19 -8.47
N SER A 2 -51.00 23.65 -8.73
CA SER A 2 -49.82 22.80 -8.90
C SER A 2 -49.22 22.41 -7.55
N LYS A 3 -48.92 21.12 -7.37
CA LYS A 3 -48.01 20.64 -6.32
C LYS A 3 -46.60 20.62 -6.92
N PHE A 4 -45.70 21.43 -6.37
CA PHE A 4 -44.26 21.21 -6.49
C PHE A 4 -43.85 20.48 -5.20
N GLU A 5 -43.60 19.19 -5.31
CA GLU A 5 -42.77 18.45 -4.36
C GLU A 5 -41.32 18.74 -4.73
N VAL A 6 -40.56 19.29 -3.78
CA VAL A 6 -39.11 19.44 -3.88
C VAL A 6 -38.51 18.27 -3.12
N ASP A 7 -37.91 17.35 -3.86
CA ASP A 7 -37.18 16.19 -3.34
C ASP A 7 -35.81 16.68 -2.84
N LEU A 8 -35.55 16.51 -1.53
CA LEU A 8 -34.38 17.01 -0.81
C LEU A 8 -33.63 15.83 -0.16
N GLU A 9 -33.15 14.91 -0.98
CA GLU A 9 -32.09 13.96 -0.62
C GLU A 9 -30.83 14.25 -1.44
N GLU A 10 -30.27 15.45 -1.28
CA GLU A 10 -28.98 15.80 -1.86
C GLU A 10 -27.87 15.32 -0.92
N LYS A 11 -27.43 14.06 -1.10
CA LYS A 11 -26.22 13.54 -0.46
C LYS A 11 -25.02 14.32 -0.98
N LEU A 12 -24.45 15.18 -0.12
CA LEU A 12 -23.19 15.90 -0.36
C LEU A 12 -22.02 14.89 -0.47
N GLN A 13 -21.88 14.27 -1.64
CA GLN A 13 -20.71 13.47 -1.99
C GLN A 13 -19.62 14.40 -2.52
N VAL A 14 -18.82 14.96 -1.61
CA VAL A 14 -17.63 15.76 -1.97
C VAL A 14 -16.46 14.79 -2.21
N CYS A 15 -16.43 14.18 -3.38
CA CYS A 15 -15.26 13.44 -3.84
C CYS A 15 -14.82 14.00 -5.20
N PRO A 16 -13.90 14.97 -5.24
CA PRO A 16 -13.51 15.67 -6.48
C PRO A 16 -12.76 14.79 -7.50
N TYR A 17 -12.53 13.50 -7.20
CA TYR A 17 -11.69 12.60 -8.01
C TYR A 17 -12.46 11.47 -8.72
N ARG A 18 -13.80 11.50 -8.75
CA ARG A 18 -14.57 10.49 -9.51
C ARG A 18 -14.60 10.85 -10.99
N VAL A 19 -13.47 10.68 -11.68
CA VAL A 19 -13.40 10.78 -13.14
C VAL A 19 -14.13 9.56 -13.71
N SER A 20 -15.25 9.80 -14.41
CA SER A 20 -15.86 8.76 -15.23
C SER A 20 -14.83 8.36 -16.29
N SER A 21 -14.43 7.09 -16.30
CA SER A 21 -13.54 6.53 -17.31
C SER A 21 -14.23 6.50 -18.68
N GLN A 22 -14.32 7.66 -19.33
CA GLN A 22 -14.53 7.71 -20.77
C GLN A 22 -13.17 7.49 -21.41
N SER A 23 -12.97 6.32 -22.02
CA SER A 23 -11.80 6.06 -22.84
C SER A 23 -11.90 6.95 -24.08
N SER A 24 -11.20 8.08 -24.10
CA SER A 24 -10.91 8.77 -25.35
C SER A 24 -9.86 7.96 -26.10
N VAL A 25 -10.18 7.61 -27.35
CA VAL A 25 -9.20 7.16 -28.34
C VAL A 25 -8.30 8.37 -28.56
N VAL A 26 -7.05 8.28 -28.13
CA VAL A 26 -6.06 9.34 -28.34
C VAL A 26 -5.51 9.17 -29.74
N ASP A 27 -5.71 10.18 -30.59
CA ASP A 27 -5.04 10.26 -31.90
C ASP A 27 -3.53 10.41 -31.64
N ASP A 28 -2.73 9.46 -32.14
CA ASP A 28 -1.27 9.39 -31.98
C ASP A 28 -0.50 10.56 -32.68
N ALA A 29 -1.21 11.60 -33.12
CA ALA A 29 -0.66 12.74 -33.86
C ALA A 29 -0.54 14.02 -33.02
N GLU A 30 -1.08 14.07 -31.80
CA GLU A 30 -0.83 15.18 -30.89
C GLU A 30 0.47 14.92 -30.11
N GLU A 31 1.48 15.72 -30.41
CA GLU A 31 2.74 15.78 -29.68
C GLU A 31 2.41 16.17 -28.24
N PHE A 32 2.46 15.20 -27.32
CA PHE A 32 2.22 15.44 -25.90
C PHE A 32 3.22 16.49 -25.41
N GLU A 33 2.71 17.64 -24.96
CA GLU A 33 3.52 18.59 -24.21
C GLU A 33 4.20 17.82 -23.08
N VAL A 34 5.52 17.98 -22.98
CA VAL A 34 6.35 17.30 -21.98
C VAL A 34 5.74 17.57 -20.62
N LEU A 35 5.16 16.53 -20.00
CA LEU A 35 4.62 16.63 -18.64
C LEU A 35 5.76 17.10 -17.74
N GLU A 36 5.66 18.32 -17.20
CA GLU A 36 6.60 18.82 -16.20
C GLU A 36 6.71 17.82 -15.07
N ASP A 37 7.94 17.49 -14.69
CA ASP A 37 8.23 16.63 -13.56
C ASP A 37 7.57 17.24 -12.30
N PRO A 38 6.63 16.55 -11.63
CA PRO A 38 6.00 17.08 -10.42
C PRO A 38 7.03 17.47 -9.35
N CYS A 39 8.20 16.81 -9.36
CA CYS A 39 9.31 17.10 -8.47
C CYS A 39 10.09 18.36 -8.85
N SER A 40 10.14 18.77 -10.12
CA SER A 40 10.87 20.00 -10.52
C SER A 40 10.21 21.27 -9.98
N ARG A 41 8.93 21.22 -9.58
CA ARG A 41 8.23 22.31 -8.89
C ARG A 41 8.64 22.46 -7.42
N LEU A 42 9.28 21.44 -6.84
CA LEU A 42 9.80 21.50 -5.46
C LEU A 42 11.14 22.23 -5.39
N ASP A 43 11.94 22.16 -6.47
CA ASP A 43 13.26 22.79 -6.53
C ASP A 43 13.24 24.24 -7.04
N SER A 44 12.11 24.70 -7.59
CA SER A 44 12.01 26.03 -8.24
C SER A 44 11.51 27.17 -7.33
N THR A 45 11.28 26.94 -6.05
CA THR A 45 10.98 28.04 -5.10
C THR A 45 12.27 28.68 -4.60
N GLU A 46 12.98 29.36 -5.51
CA GLU A 46 14.01 30.35 -5.15
C GLU A 46 13.31 31.59 -4.58
N GLY A 47 12.91 31.49 -3.33
CA GLY A 47 12.34 32.56 -2.55
C GLY A 47 12.40 32.16 -1.09
N ASP A 48 13.51 32.50 -0.43
CA ASP A 48 13.82 32.30 1.00
C ASP A 48 12.89 33.07 1.95
N ASN A 49 11.63 33.26 1.59
CA ASN A 49 10.62 33.76 2.51
C ASN A 49 10.00 32.55 3.20
N GLU A 50 10.63 32.15 4.30
CA GLU A 50 9.99 31.30 5.30
C GLU A 50 8.61 31.90 5.61
N PRO A 51 7.51 31.16 5.42
CA PRO A 51 6.17 31.73 5.47
C PRO A 51 5.91 32.37 6.83
N ASP A 52 5.54 33.66 6.81
CA ASP A 52 5.37 34.52 7.99
C ASP A 52 4.38 33.96 9.03
N THR A 53 3.54 33.02 8.62
CA THR A 53 2.57 32.35 9.49
C THR A 53 2.39 30.90 9.10
N ILE A 54 2.06 30.07 10.08
CA ILE A 54 1.75 28.64 9.92
C ILE A 54 0.63 28.39 8.87
N PHE A 55 -0.29 29.36 8.72
CA PHE A 55 -1.36 29.33 7.73
C PHE A 55 -0.86 29.44 6.29
N GLN A 56 0.20 30.23 6.02
CA GLN A 56 0.77 30.37 4.68
C GLN A 56 1.59 29.13 4.29
N TRP A 57 2.36 28.58 5.23
CA TRP A 57 3.06 27.30 5.04
C TRP A 57 2.06 26.19 4.64
N TYR A 58 0.95 26.12 5.36
CA TYR A 58 -0.09 25.12 5.16
C TYR A 58 -0.82 25.26 3.81
N ARG A 59 -1.17 26.50 3.42
CA ARG A 59 -1.79 26.79 2.12
C ARG A 59 -0.90 26.33 0.97
N LEU A 60 0.40 26.55 1.07
CA LEU A 60 1.39 26.14 0.06
C LEU A 60 1.46 24.61 -0.07
N GLN A 61 1.51 23.87 1.05
CA GLN A 61 1.54 22.41 1.04
C GLN A 61 0.24 21.78 0.52
N SER A 62 -0.93 22.36 0.84
CA SER A 62 -2.23 21.84 0.38
C SER A 62 -2.43 21.91 -1.14
N PHE A 63 -1.83 22.91 -1.80
CA PHE A 63 -1.86 23.06 -3.26
C PHE A 63 -0.97 22.03 -3.98
N THR A 64 0.13 21.61 -3.36
CA THR A 64 1.09 20.67 -3.94
C THR A 64 0.58 19.22 -3.93
N PHE A 65 -0.25 18.84 -2.95
CA PHE A 65 -0.66 17.44 -2.74
C PHE A 65 -2.13 17.13 -3.01
N GLY A 66 -2.91 18.09 -3.56
CA GLY A 66 -4.34 17.87 -3.81
C GLY A 66 -5.13 17.56 -2.53
N ALA A 67 -4.69 18.08 -1.39
CA ALA A 67 -5.33 17.82 -0.11
C ALA A 67 -6.64 18.60 -0.03
N THR A 68 -7.75 17.92 0.27
CA THR A 68 -8.96 18.56 0.80
C THR A 68 -8.52 19.52 1.88
N THR A 69 -8.67 20.83 1.64
CA THR A 69 -8.14 21.83 2.57
C THR A 69 -8.77 21.62 3.93
N PHE A 70 -7.99 21.68 5.02
CA PHE A 70 -8.50 21.53 6.39
C PHE A 70 -9.73 22.36 6.66
N ARG A 71 -9.83 23.52 6.00
CA ARG A 71 -10.99 24.39 6.04
C ARG A 71 -12.27 23.69 5.60
N LEU A 72 -12.24 22.84 4.57
CA LEU A 72 -13.40 22.04 4.18
C LEU A 72 -13.75 20.97 5.23
N VAL A 73 -12.77 20.39 5.91
CA VAL A 73 -13.04 19.41 6.98
C VAL A 73 -13.56 20.11 8.24
N GLU A 74 -12.97 21.25 8.60
CA GLU A 74 -13.43 22.11 9.68
C GLU A 74 -14.82 22.68 9.39
N ASP A 75 -15.06 23.18 8.18
CA ASP A 75 -16.36 23.70 7.75
C ASP A 75 -17.40 22.57 7.70
N LEU A 76 -17.05 21.37 7.20
CA LEU A 76 -17.94 20.21 7.18
C LEU A 76 -18.29 19.79 8.62
N LEU A 77 -17.32 19.73 9.52
CA LEU A 77 -17.54 19.33 10.91
C LEU A 77 -18.23 20.43 11.73
N THR A 78 -17.95 21.70 11.46
CA THR A 78 -18.66 22.85 12.04
C THR A 78 -20.10 22.88 11.53
N ALA A 79 -20.31 22.57 10.24
CA ALA A 79 -21.64 22.40 9.69
C ALA A 79 -22.38 21.23 10.34
N VAL A 80 -21.69 20.15 10.73
CA VAL A 80 -22.28 19.03 11.51
C VAL A 80 -22.62 19.46 12.94
N GLU A 81 -21.82 20.33 13.57
CA GLU A 81 -22.11 20.89 14.89
C GLU A 81 -23.36 21.80 14.87
N HIS A 82 -23.56 22.55 13.79
CA HIS A 82 -24.70 23.46 13.64
C HIS A 82 -25.93 22.80 13.00
N ASN A 83 -25.72 21.77 12.18
CA ASN A 83 -26.73 20.98 11.51
C ASN A 83 -26.46 19.51 11.84
N PRO A 84 -27.17 18.89 12.81
CA PRO A 84 -26.97 17.51 13.22
C PRO A 84 -27.04 16.58 12.01
N SER A 85 -25.88 16.32 11.43
CA SER A 85 -25.73 15.30 10.41
C SER A 85 -25.32 14.05 11.17
N GLU A 86 -26.15 13.02 11.08
CA GLU A 86 -25.91 11.76 11.79
C GLU A 86 -24.62 11.08 11.31
N SER A 87 -24.16 11.36 10.09
CA SER A 87 -23.01 10.70 9.47
C SER A 87 -22.02 11.66 8.82
N VAL A 88 -20.73 11.44 9.09
CA VAL A 88 -19.60 12.15 8.46
C VAL A 88 -18.66 11.15 7.81
N GLU A 89 -18.33 11.39 6.53
CA GLU A 89 -17.41 10.58 5.74
C GLU A 89 -16.18 11.38 5.34
N LEU A 90 -15.00 10.91 5.76
CA LEU A 90 -13.69 11.54 5.56
C LEU A 90 -12.67 10.50 5.06
N ASP A 91 -13.10 9.62 4.17
CA ASP A 91 -12.26 8.59 3.58
C ASP A 91 -11.19 9.20 2.63
N PHE A 92 -10.03 8.55 2.52
CA PHE A 92 -8.93 8.91 1.61
C PHE A 92 -8.28 10.29 1.82
N ASN A 93 -8.26 10.82 3.03
CA ASN A 93 -7.58 12.08 3.31
C ASN A 93 -6.10 11.85 3.64
N VAL A 94 -5.23 12.22 2.70
CA VAL A 94 -3.79 11.88 2.72
C VAL A 94 -2.99 12.64 3.80
N ALA A 95 -3.52 13.72 4.39
CA ALA A 95 -2.69 14.61 5.23
C ALA A 95 -3.45 15.38 6.32
N LEU A 96 -4.40 14.75 7.03
CA LEU A 96 -4.98 15.39 8.22
C LEU A 96 -4.15 15.06 9.47
N GLU A 97 -3.89 16.04 10.32
CA GLU A 97 -3.64 15.79 11.74
C GLU A 97 -4.85 15.02 12.30
N MET A 98 -4.82 13.69 12.27
CA MET A 98 -5.92 12.85 12.74
C MET A 98 -6.25 13.12 14.22
N SER A 99 -5.32 13.72 14.97
CA SER A 99 -5.53 14.23 16.33
C SER A 99 -6.62 15.31 16.39
N PHE A 100 -6.80 16.11 15.33
CA PHE A 100 -7.86 17.10 15.20
C PHE A 100 -9.23 16.44 15.12
N ILE A 101 -9.39 15.39 14.31
CA ILE A 101 -10.64 14.61 14.23
C ILE A 101 -11.01 14.05 15.62
N VAL A 102 -10.04 13.56 16.39
CA VAL A 102 -10.27 13.10 17.77
C VAL A 102 -10.75 14.24 18.68
N ARG A 103 -10.18 15.45 18.55
CA ARG A 103 -10.62 16.63 19.31
C ARG A 103 -12.04 17.06 18.92
N MET A 104 -12.39 17.02 17.64
CA MET A 104 -13.72 17.36 17.13
C MET A 104 -14.78 16.34 17.54
N MET A 105 -14.45 15.06 17.44
CA MET A 105 -15.31 14.00 17.92
C MET A 105 -15.62 14.15 19.42
N LYS A 106 -14.77 14.79 20.23
CA LYS A 106 -15.10 15.07 21.64
C LYS A 106 -16.13 16.19 21.83
N LYS A 107 -16.26 17.10 20.85
CA LYS A 107 -17.16 18.26 20.91
C LYS A 107 -18.54 17.97 20.29
N CYS A 108 -18.59 17.12 19.27
CA CYS A 108 -19.82 16.87 18.53
C CYS A 108 -20.70 15.78 19.18
N GLU A 109 -21.52 16.16 20.17
CA GLU A 109 -22.37 15.20 20.92
C GLU A 109 -23.48 14.53 20.11
N GLN A 110 -23.74 14.98 18.88
CA GLN A 110 -24.82 14.48 18.01
C GLN A 110 -24.31 13.55 16.91
N LEU A 111 -22.99 13.43 16.70
CA LEU A 111 -22.43 12.58 15.65
C LEU A 111 -22.77 11.11 15.90
N GLU A 112 -23.41 10.42 14.95
CA GLU A 112 -23.78 9.01 15.10
C GLU A 112 -22.85 8.07 14.33
N GLN A 113 -22.27 8.52 13.23
CA GLN A 113 -21.42 7.71 12.34
C GLN A 113 -20.21 8.51 11.86
N LEU A 114 -19.04 7.88 11.91
CA LEU A 114 -17.79 8.47 11.44
C LEU A 114 -17.04 7.46 10.56
N TRP A 115 -16.76 7.85 9.31
CA TRP A 115 -16.03 7.05 8.33
C TRP A 115 -14.68 7.68 8.03
N LEU A 116 -13.62 6.91 8.23
CA LEU A 116 -12.22 7.32 8.12
C LEU A 116 -11.38 6.28 7.37
N GLY A 117 -11.97 5.60 6.40
CA GLY A 117 -11.29 4.63 5.54
C GLY A 117 -10.07 5.21 4.83
N SER A 118 -9.05 4.37 4.66
CA SER A 118 -7.85 4.71 3.85
C SER A 118 -7.06 5.93 4.34
N ASN A 119 -7.18 6.26 5.62
CA ASN A 119 -6.39 7.29 6.28
C ASN A 119 -5.16 6.69 6.99
N MET A 120 -4.06 7.42 7.03
CA MET A 120 -2.88 7.01 7.81
C MET A 120 -3.00 7.53 9.24
N PHE A 121 -2.91 6.62 10.22
CA PHE A 121 -2.98 6.99 11.63
C PHE A 121 -1.70 6.61 12.34
N GLU A 122 -1.19 7.54 13.15
CA GLU A 122 -0.22 7.21 14.18
C GLU A 122 -0.85 6.31 15.24
N ASP A 123 -0.03 5.44 15.84
CA ASP A 123 -0.50 4.46 16.82
C ASP A 123 -1.18 5.14 18.03
N THR A 124 -0.64 6.27 18.50
CA THR A 124 -1.19 7.08 19.60
C THR A 124 -2.56 7.65 19.25
N VAL A 125 -2.68 8.24 18.06
CA VAL A 125 -3.93 8.83 17.57
C VAL A 125 -5.01 7.77 17.36
N MET A 126 -4.66 6.62 16.79
CA MET A 126 -5.60 5.50 16.63
C MET A 126 -6.12 5.00 17.98
N ILE A 127 -5.26 4.90 18.99
CA ILE A 127 -5.67 4.52 20.34
C ILE A 127 -6.64 5.55 20.92
N ASP A 128 -6.34 6.84 20.78
CA ASP A 128 -7.18 7.92 21.32
C ASP A 128 -8.50 8.08 20.58
N LEU A 129 -8.51 7.84 19.27
CA LEU A 129 -9.72 7.75 18.46
C LEU A 129 -10.65 6.65 18.98
N VAL A 130 -10.14 5.42 19.13
CA VAL A 130 -10.95 4.29 19.64
C VAL A 130 -11.42 4.56 21.07
N ARG A 131 -10.57 5.11 21.95
CA ARG A 131 -10.97 5.47 23.32
C ARG A 131 -12.09 6.51 23.34
N THR A 132 -11.99 7.50 22.47
CA THR A 132 -12.98 8.58 22.38
C THR A 132 -14.29 8.03 21.85
N PHE A 133 -14.27 7.19 20.81
CA PHE A 133 -15.45 6.50 20.26
C PHE A 133 -16.20 5.69 21.33
N VAL A 134 -15.45 4.92 22.14
CA VAL A 134 -16.02 4.09 23.22
C VAL A 134 -16.79 4.94 24.24
N ARG A 135 -16.30 6.15 24.53
CA ARG A 135 -16.88 7.05 25.53
C ARG A 135 -17.92 8.01 24.96
N HIS A 136 -18.01 8.12 23.65
CA HIS A 136 -18.88 9.07 22.99
C HIS A 136 -20.36 8.71 23.22
N PRO A 137 -21.23 9.67 23.57
CA PRO A 137 -22.64 9.39 23.90
C PRO A 137 -23.44 8.89 22.69
N SER A 138 -23.45 9.64 21.57
CA SER A 138 -24.26 9.34 20.38
C SER A 138 -23.61 8.38 19.38
N LEU A 139 -22.30 8.51 19.13
CA LEU A 139 -21.57 7.81 18.07
C LEU A 139 -21.71 6.29 18.13
N GLN A 140 -22.50 5.71 17.24
CA GLN A 140 -22.75 4.27 17.15
C GLN A 140 -21.79 3.58 16.18
N LEU A 141 -21.27 4.27 15.17
CA LEU A 141 -20.42 3.65 14.14
C LEU A 141 -19.10 4.40 13.95
N LEU A 142 -17.99 3.65 13.99
CA LEU A 142 -16.67 4.09 13.56
C LEU A 142 -16.15 3.15 12.47
N SER A 143 -16.04 3.63 11.25
CA SER A 143 -15.42 2.89 10.14
C SER A 143 -14.00 3.36 9.91
N LEU A 144 -13.05 2.43 9.95
CA LEU A 144 -11.64 2.64 9.59
C LEU A 144 -11.32 2.07 8.21
N GLY A 145 -12.30 1.49 7.52
CA GLY A 145 -12.13 0.88 6.21
C GLY A 145 -11.43 -0.49 6.20
N SER A 146 -11.23 -1.01 4.99
CA SER A 146 -10.77 -2.39 4.78
C SER A 146 -9.26 -2.60 4.92
N PHE A 147 -8.46 -1.53 4.82
CA PHE A 147 -7.00 -1.67 4.76
C PHE A 147 -6.27 -0.99 5.93
N GLN A 148 -6.96 -0.81 7.06
CA GLN A 148 -6.36 -0.14 8.20
C GLN A 148 -5.47 -1.05 9.04
N PHE A 149 -4.21 -0.66 9.22
CA PHE A 149 -3.36 -1.26 10.23
C PHE A 149 -3.75 -0.76 11.62
N ILE A 150 -4.09 -1.69 12.53
CA ILE A 150 -4.49 -1.35 13.90
C ILE A 150 -3.43 -1.82 14.90
N PRO A 151 -2.94 -0.93 15.78
CA PRO A 151 -2.04 -1.30 16.88
C PRO A 151 -2.69 -2.31 17.82
N GLN A 152 -1.90 -3.21 18.42
CA GLN A 152 -2.42 -4.24 19.33
C GLN A 152 -3.22 -3.64 20.51
N ALA A 153 -2.81 -2.46 21.01
CA ALA A 153 -3.51 -1.74 22.07
C ALA A 153 -4.91 -1.26 21.62
N ALA A 154 -5.02 -0.68 20.43
CA ALA A 154 -6.31 -0.26 19.86
C ALA A 154 -7.22 -1.47 19.60
N ASN A 155 -6.68 -2.58 19.08
CA ASN A 155 -7.45 -3.82 18.90
C ASN A 155 -8.01 -4.38 20.23
N LYS A 156 -7.23 -4.35 21.32
CA LYS A 156 -7.74 -4.71 22.65
C LYS A 156 -8.92 -3.82 23.06
N LEU A 157 -8.84 -2.51 22.79
CA LEU A 157 -9.93 -1.58 23.04
C LEU A 157 -11.15 -1.85 22.16
N CYS A 158 -10.98 -2.16 20.87
CA CYS A 158 -12.09 -2.52 19.99
C CYS A 158 -12.85 -3.76 20.52
N ARG A 159 -12.13 -4.79 20.97
CA ARG A 159 -12.74 -5.99 21.59
C ARG A 159 -13.47 -5.67 22.89
N LEU A 160 -12.88 -4.81 23.72
CA LEU A 160 -13.52 -4.35 24.94
C LEU A 160 -14.80 -3.56 24.64
N CYS A 161 -14.75 -2.68 23.63
CA CYS A 161 -15.89 -1.90 23.15
C CYS A 161 -17.05 -2.83 22.77
N LYS A 162 -16.78 -3.80 21.88
CA LYS A 162 -17.79 -4.77 21.42
C LYS A 162 -18.45 -5.55 22.57
N ARG A 163 -17.69 -5.87 23.63
CA ARG A 163 -18.22 -6.58 24.79
C ARG A 163 -19.04 -5.68 25.72
N LYS A 164 -18.60 -4.43 25.94
CA LYS A 164 -19.21 -3.51 26.92
C LYS A 164 -20.37 -2.71 26.31
N TYR A 165 -20.31 -2.42 25.02
CA TYR A 165 -21.25 -1.57 24.28
C TYR A 165 -21.65 -2.29 22.98
N PRO A 166 -22.53 -3.29 23.04
CA PRO A 166 -22.89 -4.10 21.88
C PRO A 166 -23.62 -3.31 20.78
N SER A 167 -24.19 -2.14 21.08
CA SER A 167 -24.78 -1.24 20.09
C SER A 167 -23.74 -0.50 19.24
N LYS A 168 -22.53 -0.33 19.77
CA LYS A 168 -21.44 0.35 19.07
C LYS A 168 -20.73 -0.60 18.12
N THR A 169 -20.55 -0.16 16.88
CA THR A 169 -19.93 -0.91 15.80
C THR A 169 -18.63 -0.24 15.37
N ILE A 170 -17.54 -1.02 15.30
CA ILE A 170 -16.26 -0.57 14.74
C ILE A 170 -15.95 -1.46 13.53
N ILE A 171 -15.89 -0.85 12.35
CA ILE A 171 -15.60 -1.54 11.09
C ILE A 171 -14.12 -1.38 10.78
N TYR A 172 -13.41 -2.51 10.73
CA TYR A 172 -12.05 -2.58 10.20
C TYR A 172 -11.80 -4.00 9.68
N GLN A 173 -11.18 -4.14 8.51
CA GLN A 173 -10.62 -5.43 8.06
C GLN A 173 -9.11 -5.46 8.30
N GLY A 174 -8.70 -4.93 9.46
CA GLY A 174 -7.32 -4.61 9.71
C GLY A 174 -6.40 -5.81 9.86
N VAL A 175 -5.22 -5.70 9.28
CA VAL A 175 -4.07 -6.54 9.61
C VAL A 175 -3.54 -6.06 10.96
N ILE A 176 -3.63 -6.90 11.99
CA ILE A 176 -3.06 -6.59 13.31
C ILE A 176 -1.56 -6.45 13.12
N ARG A 177 -1.02 -5.25 13.38
CA ARG A 177 0.44 -5.07 13.44
C ARG A 177 0.96 -5.93 14.58
N ALA A 178 1.85 -6.88 14.28
CA ALA A 178 2.66 -7.51 15.31
C ALA A 178 3.42 -6.39 16.05
N ASN A 179 3.49 -6.46 17.38
CA ASN A 179 4.33 -5.56 18.17
C ASN A 179 5.36 -6.41 18.95
N PRO A 180 6.66 -6.33 18.61
CA PRO A 180 7.24 -5.52 17.54
C PRO A 180 6.82 -6.01 16.15
N ALA A 181 6.91 -5.14 15.14
CA ALA A 181 6.70 -5.53 13.75
C ALA A 181 7.61 -6.74 13.47
N ARG A 182 7.06 -7.81 12.89
CA ARG A 182 7.89 -8.95 12.52
C ARG A 182 8.99 -8.42 11.59
N PRO A 183 10.27 -8.70 11.86
CA PRO A 183 11.33 -8.30 10.95
C PRO A 183 10.99 -8.89 9.59
N VAL A 184 10.86 -8.03 8.57
CA VAL A 184 10.67 -8.48 7.20
C VAL A 184 12.01 -9.00 6.74
N ASP A 185 12.10 -10.31 6.55
CA ASP A 185 13.25 -10.92 5.94
C ASP A 185 13.23 -10.59 4.43
N VAL A 186 13.98 -9.54 4.07
CA VAL A 186 14.02 -8.98 2.71
C VAL A 186 14.49 -10.03 1.71
N GLN A 187 15.49 -10.85 2.07
CA GLN A 187 15.98 -11.94 1.23
C GLN A 187 14.87 -12.94 0.91
N ASP A 188 14.13 -13.36 1.93
CA ASP A 188 13.00 -14.29 1.79
C ASP A 188 11.89 -13.73 0.90
N MET A 189 11.54 -12.46 1.09
CA MET A 189 10.53 -11.77 0.30
C MET A 189 10.91 -11.70 -1.19
N LEU A 190 12.17 -11.35 -1.48
CA LEU A 190 12.68 -11.26 -2.86
C LEU A 190 12.73 -12.64 -3.53
N LEU A 191 13.16 -13.67 -2.81
CA LEU A 191 13.18 -15.06 -3.28
C LEU A 191 11.76 -15.59 -3.59
N ASP A 192 10.78 -15.32 -2.73
CA ASP A 192 9.38 -15.69 -2.96
C ASP A 192 8.81 -14.98 -4.19
N ARG A 193 9.14 -13.70 -4.38
CA ARG A 193 8.74 -12.94 -5.57
C ARG A 193 9.38 -13.50 -6.85
N CYS A 194 10.66 -13.87 -6.82
CA CYS A 194 11.34 -14.51 -7.95
C CYS A 194 10.67 -15.85 -8.34
N ARG A 195 10.34 -16.69 -7.35
CA ARG A 195 9.60 -17.94 -7.56
C ARG A 195 8.25 -17.70 -8.21
N PHE A 196 7.47 -16.76 -7.69
CA PHE A 196 6.15 -16.41 -8.23
C PHE A 196 6.24 -15.96 -9.69
N LEU A 197 7.16 -15.03 -10.01
CA LEU A 197 7.31 -14.52 -11.36
C LEU A 197 7.81 -15.57 -12.36
N ALA A 198 8.70 -16.48 -11.94
CA ALA A 198 9.18 -17.57 -12.79
C ALA A 198 8.04 -18.55 -13.20
N GLN A 199 6.99 -18.66 -12.38
CA GLN A 199 5.83 -19.52 -12.63
C GLN A 199 4.62 -18.78 -13.26
N LYS A 200 4.63 -17.44 -13.27
CA LYS A 200 3.57 -16.57 -13.81
C LYS A 200 3.25 -16.77 -15.31
N PRO A 201 4.20 -17.14 -16.21
CA PRO A 201 3.87 -17.30 -17.63
C PRO A 201 2.72 -18.29 -17.89
N LYS A 202 1.76 -17.90 -18.73
CA LYS A 202 0.58 -18.74 -19.04
C LYS A 202 0.95 -20.08 -19.69
N LYS A 203 1.95 -20.09 -20.58
CA LYS A 203 2.36 -21.28 -21.34
C LYS A 203 3.29 -22.16 -20.49
N ALA A 204 2.93 -23.43 -20.30
CA ALA A 204 3.70 -24.38 -19.49
C ALA A 204 5.19 -24.47 -19.88
N LYS A 205 5.52 -24.40 -21.18
CA LYS A 205 6.90 -24.42 -21.67
C LYS A 205 7.75 -23.21 -21.24
N GLN A 206 7.10 -22.10 -20.87
CA GLN A 206 7.75 -20.87 -20.42
C GLN A 206 7.83 -20.77 -18.90
N LYS A 207 7.06 -21.58 -18.17
CA LYS A 207 7.22 -21.67 -16.72
C LYS A 207 8.59 -22.27 -16.42
N ARG A 208 9.27 -21.67 -15.46
CA ARG A 208 10.55 -22.14 -14.95
C ARG A 208 10.40 -22.33 -13.47
N ASP A 209 10.87 -23.47 -12.97
CA ASP A 209 10.93 -23.69 -11.54
C ASP A 209 12.18 -23.02 -11.00
N PHE A 210 12.02 -21.92 -10.28
CA PHE A 210 13.14 -21.16 -9.74
C PHE A 210 14.01 -22.01 -8.80
N GLY A 211 13.47 -23.06 -8.18
CA GLY A 211 14.25 -23.99 -7.38
C GLY A 211 15.30 -24.76 -8.17
N HIS A 212 15.06 -25.05 -9.46
CA HIS A 212 16.09 -25.66 -10.31
C HIS A 212 17.29 -24.73 -10.56
N LEU A 213 17.07 -23.42 -10.61
CA LEU A 213 18.18 -22.45 -10.66
C LEU A 213 18.97 -22.49 -9.36
N MET A 214 18.28 -22.55 -8.22
CA MET A 214 18.94 -22.62 -6.91
C MET A 214 19.73 -23.92 -6.75
N LEU A 215 19.23 -25.05 -7.24
CA LEU A 215 20.00 -26.30 -7.30
C LEU A 215 21.25 -26.17 -8.19
N GLN A 216 21.17 -25.47 -9.32
CA GLN A 216 22.33 -25.23 -10.18
C GLN A 216 23.38 -24.36 -9.48
N LEU A 217 22.96 -23.31 -8.77
CA LEU A 217 23.86 -22.45 -8.01
C LEU A 217 24.49 -23.18 -6.81
N ALA A 218 23.71 -24.01 -6.11
CA ALA A 218 24.21 -24.81 -4.99
C ALA A 218 25.23 -25.89 -5.42
N ALA A 219 25.12 -26.38 -6.64
CA ALA A 219 26.03 -27.38 -7.20
C ALA A 219 27.24 -26.77 -7.95
N ALA A 220 27.29 -25.45 -8.11
CA ALA A 220 28.39 -24.78 -8.77
C ALA A 220 29.66 -24.80 -7.89
N GLU A 221 30.83 -24.95 -8.52
CA GLU A 221 32.12 -24.88 -7.83
C GLU A 221 32.38 -23.47 -7.26
N GLU A 222 31.95 -22.44 -7.99
CA GLU A 222 32.06 -21.04 -7.60
C GLU A 222 30.72 -20.54 -7.05
N THR A 223 30.68 -20.29 -5.74
CA THR A 223 29.47 -19.85 -5.02
C THR A 223 29.34 -18.34 -4.92
N VAL A 224 30.38 -17.59 -5.28
CA VAL A 224 30.42 -16.13 -5.24
C VAL A 224 30.67 -15.63 -6.65
N LEU A 225 29.71 -14.90 -7.21
CA LEU A 225 29.78 -14.44 -8.60
C LEU A 225 29.88 -12.92 -8.68
N VAL A 226 30.48 -12.42 -9.75
CA VAL A 226 30.32 -11.00 -10.12
C VAL A 226 28.87 -10.79 -10.57
N ARG A 227 28.33 -9.58 -10.37
CA ARG A 227 26.94 -9.24 -10.71
C ARG A 227 26.59 -9.60 -12.17
N GLU A 228 27.45 -9.28 -13.12
CA GLU A 228 27.24 -9.58 -14.54
C GLU A 228 27.19 -11.10 -14.82
N GLU A 229 27.96 -11.90 -14.08
CA GLU A 229 27.95 -13.36 -14.20
C GLU A 229 26.65 -13.94 -13.65
N PHE A 230 26.18 -13.43 -12.51
CA PHE A 230 24.89 -13.80 -11.94
C PHE A 230 23.74 -13.47 -12.89
N GLU A 231 23.73 -12.28 -13.49
CA GLU A 231 22.75 -11.90 -14.51
C GLU A 231 22.77 -12.85 -15.71
N GLN A 232 23.96 -13.25 -16.17
CA GLN A 232 24.10 -14.22 -17.25
C GLN A 232 23.54 -15.59 -16.86
N VAL A 233 23.76 -16.05 -15.63
CA VAL A 233 23.21 -17.31 -15.12
C VAL A 233 21.67 -17.27 -15.13
N VAL A 234 21.06 -16.21 -14.61
CA VAL A 234 19.59 -16.02 -14.61
C VAL A 234 19.04 -15.95 -16.05
N LYS A 235 19.73 -15.24 -16.94
CA LYS A 235 19.36 -15.13 -18.36
C LYS A 235 19.44 -16.47 -19.09
N ARG A 236 20.49 -17.27 -18.85
CA ARG A 236 20.64 -18.63 -19.40
C ARG A 236 19.56 -19.57 -18.90
N PHE A 237 19.14 -19.42 -17.64
CA PHE A 237 18.02 -20.16 -17.05
C PHE A 237 16.66 -19.78 -17.66
N ARG A 238 16.56 -18.58 -18.25
CA ARG A 238 15.38 -18.03 -18.92
C ARG A 238 14.21 -17.78 -17.96
N ALA A 239 14.48 -17.45 -16.70
CA ALA A 239 13.45 -16.91 -15.81
C ALA A 239 13.13 -15.47 -16.22
N LYS A 240 11.84 -15.12 -16.26
CA LYS A 240 11.37 -13.76 -16.57
C LYS A 240 11.28 -12.96 -15.28
N LEU A 241 12.42 -12.40 -14.86
CA LEU A 241 12.51 -11.48 -13.72
C LEU A 241 12.69 -10.06 -14.25
N ASP A 242 12.05 -9.09 -13.60
CA ASP A 242 12.29 -7.68 -13.89
C ASP A 242 13.65 -7.22 -13.35
N ARG A 243 14.28 -6.24 -14.03
CA ARG A 243 15.62 -5.76 -13.68
C ARG A 243 15.71 -5.21 -12.24
N PRO A 244 14.77 -4.37 -11.76
CA PRO A 244 14.81 -3.88 -10.38
C PRO A 244 14.77 -5.00 -9.33
N LEU A 245 13.99 -6.06 -9.57
CA LEU A 245 13.96 -7.23 -8.70
C LEU A 245 15.30 -7.97 -8.68
N LEU A 246 15.95 -8.11 -9.84
CA LEU A 246 17.23 -8.79 -9.93
C LEU A 246 18.34 -7.99 -9.22
N GLU A 247 18.37 -6.67 -9.39
CA GLU A 247 19.28 -5.76 -8.68
C GLU A 247 19.07 -5.84 -7.17
N ALA A 248 17.83 -5.73 -6.69
CA ALA A 248 17.50 -5.86 -5.27
C ALA A 248 17.89 -7.24 -4.70
N LEU A 249 17.75 -8.31 -5.49
CA LEU A 249 18.18 -9.66 -5.08
C LEU A 249 19.71 -9.74 -4.96
N MET A 250 20.46 -9.15 -5.89
CA MET A 250 21.92 -9.09 -5.79
C MET A 250 22.37 -8.29 -4.58
N ASP A 251 21.75 -7.14 -4.33
CA ASP A 251 22.04 -6.29 -3.16
C ASP A 251 21.76 -7.04 -1.84
N ALA A 252 20.67 -7.79 -1.78
CA ALA A 252 20.29 -8.55 -0.59
C ALA A 252 21.24 -9.71 -0.26
N PHE A 253 22.01 -10.19 -1.24
CA PHE A 253 23.02 -11.25 -1.09
C PHE A 253 24.43 -10.75 -1.42
N GLU A 254 24.66 -9.44 -1.28
CA GLU A 254 25.97 -8.85 -1.54
C GLU A 254 27.00 -9.26 -0.48
N VAL A 255 28.20 -9.58 -0.94
CA VAL A 255 29.41 -9.77 -0.12
C VAL A 255 30.47 -8.75 -0.56
N PRO A 256 31.57 -8.57 0.22
CA PRO A 256 32.55 -7.53 -0.07
C PRO A 256 33.04 -7.53 -1.52
N LYS A 257 33.32 -6.34 -2.04
CA LYS A 257 33.70 -6.08 -3.45
C LYS A 257 32.53 -6.19 -4.45
N LYS A 258 31.29 -5.96 -4.02
CA LYS A 258 30.08 -5.99 -4.87
C LYS A 258 29.85 -7.33 -5.55
N LEU A 259 30.28 -8.42 -4.91
CA LEU A 259 30.05 -9.78 -5.38
C LEU A 259 28.74 -10.32 -4.78
N VAL A 260 28.19 -11.36 -5.39
CA VAL A 260 26.91 -11.96 -4.98
C VAL A 260 27.15 -13.36 -4.44
N ASP A 261 26.76 -13.62 -3.20
CA ASP A 261 26.84 -14.96 -2.59
C ASP A 261 25.65 -15.82 -3.02
N THR A 262 25.83 -16.48 -4.15
CA THR A 262 24.85 -17.39 -4.74
C THR A 262 24.69 -18.68 -3.94
N GLY A 263 25.70 -19.07 -3.15
CA GLY A 263 25.64 -20.22 -2.25
C GLY A 263 24.67 -19.97 -1.09
N ALA A 264 24.83 -18.83 -0.39
CA ALA A 264 23.91 -18.40 0.65
C ALA A 264 22.48 -18.20 0.12
N MET A 265 22.35 -17.63 -1.08
CA MET A 265 21.07 -17.47 -1.77
C MET A 265 20.38 -18.81 -2.02
N ALA A 266 21.09 -19.78 -2.58
CA ALA A 266 20.56 -21.10 -2.86
C ALA A 266 20.20 -21.85 -1.58
N LEU A 267 21.07 -21.82 -0.56
CA LEU A 267 20.82 -22.47 0.74
C LEU A 267 19.56 -21.93 1.39
N LYS A 268 19.42 -20.60 1.45
CA LYS A 268 18.24 -19.95 2.04
C LYS A 268 16.97 -20.33 1.30
N TYR A 269 16.98 -20.30 -0.02
CA TYR A 269 15.83 -20.70 -0.82
C TYR A 269 15.46 -22.16 -0.61
N LEU A 270 16.42 -23.08 -0.75
CA LEU A 270 16.17 -24.53 -0.74
C LEU A 270 15.78 -25.05 0.65
N THR A 271 16.21 -24.38 1.72
CA THR A 271 15.77 -24.68 3.09
C THR A 271 14.28 -24.40 3.25
N LYS A 272 13.78 -23.31 2.67
CA LYS A 272 12.36 -22.92 2.73
C LYS A 272 11.50 -23.65 1.70
N HIS A 273 12.05 -23.89 0.50
CA HIS A 273 11.37 -24.50 -0.64
C HIS A 273 12.19 -25.68 -1.18
N PRO A 274 12.13 -26.86 -0.54
CA PRO A 274 12.77 -28.07 -1.05
C PRO A 274 12.32 -28.34 -2.48
N THR A 275 13.28 -28.57 -3.38
CA THR A 275 13.03 -28.74 -4.82
C THR A 275 13.69 -30.01 -5.31
N ASP A 276 12.96 -30.83 -6.05
CA ASP A 276 13.50 -32.03 -6.68
C ASP A 276 14.35 -31.68 -7.91
N PRO A 277 15.42 -32.45 -8.20
CA PRO A 277 16.19 -32.27 -9.41
C PRO A 277 15.35 -32.44 -10.69
N PRO A 278 15.66 -31.70 -11.78
CA PRO A 278 14.92 -31.83 -13.03
C PRO A 278 15.06 -33.23 -13.62
N ILE A 279 13.94 -33.85 -14.01
CA ILE A 279 13.92 -35.17 -14.63
C ILE A 279 14.60 -35.09 -16.01
N VAL A 280 15.83 -35.62 -16.11
CA VAL A 280 16.54 -35.76 -17.38
C VAL A 280 15.84 -36.86 -18.18
N LYS A 281 14.97 -36.48 -19.13
CA LYS A 281 14.40 -37.45 -20.08
C LYS A 281 15.54 -38.01 -20.93
N GLN A 282 15.93 -39.25 -20.68
CA GLN A 282 16.87 -39.96 -21.53
C GLN A 282 16.35 -39.93 -22.98
N ALA A 283 17.20 -39.49 -23.91
CA ALA A 283 16.86 -39.42 -25.32
C ALA A 283 16.44 -40.83 -25.78
N ARG A 284 15.20 -40.97 -26.27
CA ARG A 284 14.74 -42.21 -26.91
C ARG A 284 15.66 -42.47 -28.10
N LYS A 285 16.55 -43.46 -27.99
CA LYS A 285 17.33 -44.01 -29.10
C LYS A 285 16.36 -44.33 -30.24
N GLY A 286 16.46 -43.58 -31.34
CA GLY A 286 15.61 -43.75 -32.50
C GLY A 286 15.76 -45.17 -33.07
N LYS A 287 14.63 -45.82 -33.37
CA LYS A 287 14.58 -47.06 -34.14
C LYS A 287 15.28 -46.84 -35.48
N ALA A 288 16.36 -47.58 -35.73
CA ALA A 288 16.94 -47.72 -37.05
C ALA A 288 15.86 -48.28 -38.00
N LYS A 289 15.57 -47.55 -39.09
CA LYS A 289 14.80 -48.09 -40.20
C LYS A 289 15.71 -49.06 -40.96
N GLN A 290 15.36 -50.35 -40.96
CA GLN A 290 15.69 -51.27 -42.04
C GLN A 290 14.80 -50.98 -43.24
#